data_AF-W7RU58-F1
#
_entry.id   AF-W7RU58-F1
#
_cell.length_a   1.000
_cell.length_b   1.000
_cell.length_c   1.000
_cell.angle_alpha   90.00
_cell.angle_beta   90.00
_cell.angle_gamma   90.00
#
_symmetry.space_group_name_H-M   'P 1'
#
loop_
_entity.id
_entity.type
_entity.pdbx_description
1 polymer ?
#
loop_
_entity_poly.entity_id
_entity_poly.type
_entity_poly.pdbx_seq_one_letter_code
_entity_poly.pdbx_strand_id
1 'polypeptide(L)'
;MEKFTYIQINNQMIDERTEFHLTSEELYVYSLLSMSRNLRGQIFTTPSTIHDMGHIKLASSQKRGVQAIKNTLISLRDKKVIRFTNADGELTDAFKANDTLLVELSKFDTEYFTQLDFEVFDGIKDIRHLHVYLAVFKWANSGDGIFGCSKSRWANILKCSESTAFKVVNEAVEVGLIHKNIGDYNDTGKQNTNQYRTTPFEDDEITHHSFRKKHGEKEIEEVTNLEHFTVEELKETEKRFNTFKDENGEDVFPNEQDYIAVLDLRKQKRKVGLTDFEKRVLRAGENRINKLKKQKPLVDKETYEEYKVVDRCIELAKLAIECRDGYNS
;
A
#
# COMPACT_ATOMS: atom_id res chain seq x y z
N MET A 1 -19.21 13.83 -25.53
CA MET A 1 -20.13 13.10 -24.65
C MET A 1 -19.26 12.19 -23.80
N GLU A 2 -18.94 12.61 -22.58
CA GLU A 2 -18.07 11.85 -21.69
C GLU A 2 -18.79 10.57 -21.29
N LYS A 3 -18.21 9.42 -21.66
CA LYS A 3 -18.61 8.14 -21.09
C LYS A 3 -18.06 8.14 -19.67
N PHE A 4 -18.92 8.16 -18.65
CA PHE A 4 -18.48 7.88 -17.30
C PHE A 4 -18.05 6.40 -17.27
N THR A 5 -16.73 6.17 -17.15
CA THR A 5 -16.15 4.82 -17.06
C THR A 5 -15.82 4.43 -15.61
N TYR A 6 -16.20 5.27 -14.65
CA TYR A 6 -15.84 5.14 -13.25
C TYR A 6 -16.98 5.55 -12.31
N ILE A 7 -16.95 4.99 -11.11
CA ILE A 7 -17.78 5.32 -9.96
C ILE A 7 -17.05 6.40 -9.16
N GLN A 8 -17.70 7.53 -8.87
CA GLN A 8 -17.18 8.52 -7.93
C GLN A 8 -17.63 8.20 -6.52
N ILE A 9 -16.67 8.06 -5.61
CA ILE A 9 -16.90 7.79 -4.18
C ILE A 9 -16.23 8.91 -3.39
N ASN A 10 -17.00 9.78 -2.75
CA ASN A 10 -16.46 10.77 -1.83
C ASN A 10 -15.64 10.09 -0.72
N ASN A 11 -14.44 10.63 -0.44
CA ASN A 11 -13.51 10.02 0.52
C ASN A 11 -14.05 9.94 1.94
N GLN A 12 -15.03 10.79 2.31
CA GLN A 12 -15.71 10.70 3.60
C GLN A 12 -16.43 9.36 3.79
N MET A 13 -16.95 8.76 2.71
CA MET A 13 -17.62 7.45 2.78
C MET A 13 -16.66 6.28 3.04
N ILE A 14 -15.35 6.48 2.84
CA ILE A 14 -14.29 5.46 3.00
C ILE A 14 -13.50 5.69 4.30
N ASP A 15 -13.55 6.90 4.87
CA ASP A 15 -12.79 7.26 6.07
C ASP A 15 -13.54 6.88 7.34
N GLU A 16 -12.93 5.99 8.13
CA GLU A 16 -13.47 5.41 9.35
C GLU A 16 -13.80 6.42 10.45
N ARG A 17 -13.34 7.67 10.32
CA ARG A 17 -13.51 8.74 11.31
C ARG A 17 -14.74 9.61 11.06
N THR A 18 -15.39 9.47 9.91
CA THR A 18 -16.54 10.31 9.57
C THR A 18 -17.86 9.64 9.91
N GLU A 19 -18.91 10.43 10.14
CA GLU A 19 -20.28 9.91 10.30
C GLU A 19 -20.81 9.22 9.03
N PHE A 20 -20.24 9.57 7.87
CA PHE A 20 -20.61 9.03 6.57
C PHE A 20 -19.93 7.68 6.26
N HIS A 21 -19.06 7.19 7.15
CA HIS A 21 -18.28 5.96 6.91
C HIS A 21 -19.17 4.75 6.62
N LEU A 22 -19.00 4.19 5.43
CA LEU A 22 -19.82 3.11 4.94
C LEU A 22 -19.27 1.73 5.36
N THR A 23 -20.17 0.78 5.58
CA THR A 23 -19.82 -0.64 5.67
C THR A 23 -19.47 -1.18 4.29
N SER A 24 -18.87 -2.37 4.21
CA SER A 24 -18.56 -2.99 2.92
C SER A 24 -19.82 -3.21 2.07
N GLU A 25 -20.93 -3.65 2.68
CA GLU A 25 -22.21 -3.83 1.97
C GLU A 25 -22.78 -2.50 1.47
N GLU A 26 -22.71 -1.45 2.29
CA GLU A 26 -23.14 -0.10 1.91
C GLU A 26 -22.31 0.47 0.75
N LEU A 27 -20.98 0.32 0.77
CA LEU A 27 -20.11 0.73 -0.34
C LEU A 27 -20.47 0.00 -1.63
N TYR A 28 -20.72 -1.30 -1.55
CA TYR A 28 -21.09 -2.10 -2.70
C TYR A 28 -22.44 -1.67 -3.30
N VAL A 29 -23.47 -1.51 -2.47
CA VAL A 29 -24.79 -1.03 -2.93
C VAL A 29 -24.72 0.40 -3.46
N TYR A 30 -23.96 1.29 -2.80
CA TYR A 30 -23.72 2.64 -3.31
C TYR A 30 -23.06 2.62 -4.69
N SER A 31 -22.08 1.73 -4.89
CA SER A 31 -21.39 1.56 -6.17
C SER A 31 -22.35 1.12 -7.28
N LEU A 32 -23.22 0.14 -7.01
CA LEU A 32 -24.26 -0.29 -7.94
C LEU A 32 -25.24 0.85 -8.27
N LEU A 33 -25.69 1.61 -7.26
CA LEU A 33 -26.55 2.79 -7.48
C LEU A 33 -25.86 3.83 -8.37
N SER A 34 -24.59 4.12 -8.12
CA SER A 34 -23.81 5.07 -8.91
C SER A 34 -23.67 4.63 -10.37
N MET A 35 -23.43 3.33 -10.62
CA MET A 35 -23.38 2.75 -11.97
C MET A 35 -24.74 2.77 -12.69
N SER A 36 -25.85 2.69 -11.97
CA SER A 36 -27.20 2.67 -12.55
C SER A 36 -27.75 4.05 -12.92
N ARG A 37 -26.95 5.12 -12.81
CA ARG A 37 -27.33 6.46 -13.29
C ARG A 37 -27.62 6.43 -14.79
N ASN A 38 -28.80 6.90 -15.17
CA ASN A 38 -29.16 7.05 -16.57
C ASN A 38 -28.47 8.28 -17.20
N LEU A 39 -28.68 8.50 -18.49
CA LEU A 39 -28.11 9.64 -19.23
C LEU A 39 -28.52 11.02 -18.69
N ARG A 40 -29.57 11.11 -17.86
CA ARG A 40 -30.02 12.32 -17.18
C ARG A 40 -29.46 12.43 -15.75
N GLY A 41 -28.57 11.52 -15.35
CA GLY A 41 -28.00 11.45 -14.00
C GLY A 41 -28.98 10.97 -12.93
N GLN A 42 -30.14 10.45 -13.32
CA GLN A 42 -31.18 9.96 -12.40
C GLN A 42 -31.05 8.45 -12.21
N ILE A 43 -31.43 7.96 -11.02
CA ILE A 43 -31.44 6.53 -10.69
C ILE A 43 -32.88 6.12 -10.42
N PHE A 44 -33.43 5.28 -11.31
CA PHE A 44 -34.73 4.65 -11.15
C PHE A 44 -34.50 3.16 -10.97
N THR A 45 -34.83 2.61 -9.80
CA THR A 45 -34.49 1.23 -9.49
C THR A 45 -35.48 0.59 -8.55
N THR A 46 -35.35 -0.71 -8.33
CA THR A 46 -36.07 -1.46 -7.30
C THR A 46 -35.07 -2.27 -6.48
N PRO A 47 -35.37 -2.66 -5.23
CA PRO A 47 -34.50 -3.54 -4.46
C PRO A 47 -34.15 -4.85 -5.18
N SER A 48 -35.10 -5.43 -5.93
CA SER A 48 -34.85 -6.61 -6.78
C SER A 48 -33.86 -6.29 -7.90
N THR A 49 -34.01 -5.15 -8.59
CA THR A 49 -33.11 -4.76 -9.68
C THR A 49 -31.68 -4.54 -9.17
N ILE A 50 -31.49 -3.92 -8.01
CA ILE A 50 -30.15 -3.75 -7.40
C ILE A 50 -29.54 -5.11 -7.06
N HIS A 51 -30.33 -6.03 -6.53
CA HIS A 51 -29.87 -7.40 -6.27
C HIS A 51 -29.45 -8.10 -7.57
N ASP A 52 -30.23 -7.99 -8.63
CA ASP A 52 -30.02 -8.71 -9.89
C ASP A 52 -28.89 -8.12 -10.74
N MET A 53 -28.61 -6.81 -10.64
CA MET A 53 -27.48 -6.18 -11.32
C MET A 53 -26.12 -6.49 -10.67
N GLY A 54 -26.11 -6.86 -9.39
CA GLY A 54 -24.88 -7.08 -8.65
C GLY A 54 -24.19 -8.40 -9.00
N HIS A 55 -22.89 -8.35 -9.30
CA HIS A 55 -22.08 -9.56 -9.55
C HIS A 55 -21.71 -10.33 -8.27
N ILE A 56 -21.77 -9.68 -7.11
CA ILE A 56 -21.59 -10.29 -5.78
C ILE A 56 -22.93 -10.44 -5.09
N LYS A 57 -23.25 -11.66 -4.64
CA LYS A 57 -24.49 -11.98 -3.92
C LYS A 57 -24.36 -11.64 -2.44
N LEU A 58 -25.23 -10.77 -1.93
CA LEU A 58 -25.31 -10.42 -0.50
C LEU A 58 -25.83 -11.56 0.39
N ALA A 59 -26.57 -12.51 -0.19
CA ALA A 59 -27.04 -13.69 0.54
C ALA A 59 -27.22 -14.88 -0.41
N SER A 60 -27.32 -16.08 0.18
CA SER A 60 -27.52 -17.31 -0.58
C SER A 60 -28.89 -17.41 -1.26
N SER A 61 -29.92 -16.76 -0.71
CA SER A 61 -31.27 -16.75 -1.29
C SER A 61 -31.68 -15.34 -1.70
N GLN A 62 -32.41 -15.25 -2.82
CA GLN A 62 -32.90 -13.98 -3.38
C GLN A 62 -33.70 -13.18 -2.34
N LYS A 63 -34.61 -13.83 -1.59
CA LYS A 63 -35.40 -13.16 -0.54
C LYS A 63 -34.53 -12.50 0.51
N ARG A 64 -33.46 -13.18 0.96
CA ARG A 64 -32.52 -12.61 1.95
C ARG A 64 -31.65 -11.52 1.33
N GLY A 65 -31.22 -11.70 0.09
CA GLY A 65 -30.41 -10.72 -0.64
C GLY A 65 -31.16 -9.41 -0.84
N VAL A 66 -32.42 -9.49 -1.30
CA VAL A 66 -33.30 -8.33 -1.43
C VAL A 66 -33.56 -7.66 -0.08
N GLN A 67 -33.76 -8.44 0.99
CA GLN A 67 -33.90 -7.85 2.33
C GLN A 67 -32.62 -7.14 2.79
N ALA A 68 -31.44 -7.68 2.48
CA ALA A 68 -30.16 -7.03 2.75
C ALA A 68 -30.08 -5.69 1.99
N ILE A 69 -30.38 -5.68 0.69
CA ILE A 69 -30.45 -4.44 -0.12
C ILE A 69 -31.37 -3.40 0.53
N LYS A 70 -32.60 -3.80 0.93
CA LYS A 70 -33.53 -2.88 1.58
C LYS A 70 -32.93 -2.26 2.85
N ASN A 71 -32.34 -3.07 3.71
CA ASN A 71 -31.71 -2.61 4.95
C ASN A 71 -30.53 -1.67 4.64
N THR A 72 -29.73 -2.00 3.62
CA THR A 72 -28.61 -1.17 3.18
C THR A 72 -29.07 0.18 2.63
N LEU A 73 -30.15 0.23 1.83
CA LEU A 73 -30.72 1.48 1.32
C LEU A 73 -31.18 2.40 2.45
N ILE A 74 -31.90 1.85 3.44
CA ILE A 74 -32.32 2.59 4.64
C ILE A 74 -31.10 3.13 5.36
N SER A 75 -30.07 2.29 5.59
CA SER A 75 -28.84 2.73 6.27
C SER A 75 -28.07 3.82 5.52
N LEU A 76 -27.96 3.72 4.19
CA LEU A 76 -27.34 4.74 3.34
C LEU A 76 -28.08 6.08 3.45
N ARG A 77 -29.42 6.05 3.52
CA ARG A 77 -30.24 7.25 3.70
C ARG A 77 -30.09 7.83 5.10
N ASP A 78 -30.07 7.00 6.14
CA ASP A 78 -29.91 7.44 7.52
C ASP A 78 -28.53 8.11 7.74
N LYS A 79 -27.51 7.64 7.00
CA LYS A 79 -26.19 8.30 6.90
C LYS A 79 -26.16 9.51 5.97
N LYS A 80 -27.29 9.92 5.40
CA LYS A 80 -27.42 11.04 4.46
C LYS A 80 -26.54 10.92 3.22
N VAL A 81 -26.17 9.70 2.83
CA VAL A 81 -25.36 9.43 1.63
C VAL A 81 -26.23 9.36 0.38
N ILE A 82 -27.49 8.95 0.55
CA ILE A 82 -28.51 8.98 -0.49
C ILE A 82 -29.80 9.59 0.05
N ARG A 83 -30.65 10.02 -0.86
CA ARG A 83 -32.08 10.27 -0.63
C ARG A 83 -32.84 9.36 -1.59
N PHE A 84 -33.95 8.79 -1.15
CA PHE A 84 -34.83 8.07 -2.08
C PHE A 84 -36.29 8.29 -1.74
N THR A 85 -37.15 8.28 -2.76
CA THR A 85 -38.60 8.43 -2.65
C THR A 85 -39.31 7.31 -3.41
N ASN A 86 -40.59 7.10 -3.11
CA ASN A 86 -41.46 6.29 -3.98
C ASN A 86 -41.74 7.03 -5.31
N ALA A 87 -42.52 6.39 -6.18
CA ALA A 87 -42.92 6.94 -7.48
C ALA A 87 -43.69 8.28 -7.37
N ASP A 88 -44.39 8.51 -6.25
CA ASP A 88 -45.15 9.73 -5.97
C ASP A 88 -44.28 10.85 -5.37
N GLY A 89 -42.99 10.60 -5.13
CA GLY A 89 -42.06 11.58 -4.55
C GLY A 89 -42.05 11.63 -3.02
N GLU A 90 -42.71 10.69 -2.35
CA GLU A 90 -42.77 10.62 -0.89
C GLU A 90 -41.61 9.80 -0.30
N LEU A 91 -41.05 10.27 0.82
CA LEU A 91 -40.09 9.51 1.60
C LEU A 91 -40.78 8.30 2.22
N THR A 92 -40.20 7.11 2.09
CA THR A 92 -40.77 5.88 2.64
C THR A 92 -39.71 4.91 3.14
N ASP A 93 -40.03 4.21 4.23
CA ASP A 93 -39.31 3.02 4.71
C ASP A 93 -40.02 1.72 4.35
N ALA A 94 -41.29 1.82 3.97
CA ALA A 94 -42.18 0.70 3.75
C ALA A 94 -42.31 0.40 2.25
N PHE A 95 -41.19 0.08 1.60
CA PHE A 95 -41.14 -0.32 0.19
C PHE A 95 -40.95 -1.84 0.05
N LYS A 96 -41.57 -2.44 -0.97
CA LYS A 96 -41.45 -3.85 -1.33
C LYS A 96 -40.32 -4.07 -2.33
N ALA A 97 -40.06 -5.34 -2.63
CA ALA A 97 -38.97 -5.77 -3.51
C ALA A 97 -39.00 -5.13 -4.91
N ASN A 98 -40.21 -4.91 -5.46
CA ASN A 98 -40.40 -4.42 -6.82
C ASN A 98 -41.00 -3.00 -6.87
N ASP A 99 -41.08 -2.31 -5.72
CA ASP A 99 -41.55 -0.94 -5.69
C ASP A 99 -40.46 -0.06 -6.31
N THR A 100 -40.86 0.82 -7.23
CA THR A 100 -39.93 1.74 -7.90
C THR A 100 -39.50 2.83 -6.94
N LEU A 101 -38.20 3.01 -6.82
CA LEU A 101 -37.54 4.04 -6.04
C LEU A 101 -36.84 5.02 -6.96
N LEU A 102 -37.04 6.31 -6.69
CA LEU A 102 -36.24 7.39 -7.27
C LEU A 102 -35.12 7.68 -6.28
N VAL A 103 -33.87 7.45 -6.68
CA VAL A 103 -32.69 7.61 -5.81
C VAL A 103 -31.85 8.78 -6.28
N GLU A 104 -31.47 9.62 -5.32
CA GLU A 104 -30.54 10.73 -5.48
C GLU A 104 -29.31 10.46 -4.61
N LEU A 105 -28.10 10.51 -5.19
CA LEU A 105 -26.87 10.43 -4.40
C LEU A 105 -26.54 11.82 -3.86
N SER A 106 -26.19 11.90 -2.58
CA SER A 106 -25.84 13.17 -1.95
C SER A 106 -24.62 13.81 -2.59
N LYS A 107 -24.65 15.14 -2.68
CA LYS A 107 -23.48 15.95 -2.97
C LYS A 107 -22.81 16.30 -1.65
N PHE A 108 -21.51 16.13 -1.60
CA PHE A 108 -20.68 16.49 -0.44
C PHE A 108 -19.98 17.81 -0.74
N ASP A 109 -19.74 18.60 0.31
CA ASP A 109 -19.08 19.91 0.18
C ASP A 109 -17.58 19.81 -0.18
N THR A 110 -17.01 18.60 -0.11
CA THR A 110 -15.60 18.31 -0.42
C THR A 110 -15.44 17.79 -1.85
N GLU A 111 -14.43 18.31 -2.55
CA GLU A 111 -14.03 17.86 -3.88
C GLU A 111 -13.19 16.57 -3.86
N TYR A 112 -12.86 16.03 -2.69
CA TYR A 112 -12.02 14.83 -2.60
C TYR A 112 -12.84 13.55 -2.80
N PHE A 113 -12.68 12.94 -3.97
CA PHE A 113 -13.28 11.66 -4.31
C PHE A 113 -12.25 10.66 -4.84
N THR A 114 -12.58 9.39 -4.64
CA THR A 114 -11.92 8.25 -5.26
C THR A 114 -12.69 7.85 -6.53
N GLN A 115 -11.99 7.66 -7.64
CA GLN A 115 -12.57 7.18 -8.90
C GLN A 115 -12.33 5.69 -9.04
N LEU A 116 -13.37 4.88 -8.95
CA LEU A 116 -13.28 3.44 -9.13
C LEU A 116 -13.71 3.06 -10.54
N ASP A 117 -12.80 2.60 -11.37
CA ASP A 117 -13.11 2.13 -12.71
C ASP A 117 -14.08 0.95 -12.69
N PHE A 118 -15.01 0.91 -13.64
CA PHE A 118 -16.01 -0.16 -13.74
C PHE A 118 -15.34 -1.53 -13.91
N GLU A 119 -14.28 -1.62 -14.71
CA GLU A 119 -13.54 -2.86 -14.93
C GLU A 119 -12.95 -3.42 -13.62
N VAL A 120 -12.41 -2.54 -12.77
CA VAL A 120 -11.89 -2.92 -11.46
C VAL A 120 -13.03 -3.38 -10.55
N PHE A 121 -14.14 -2.63 -10.50
CA PHE A 121 -15.32 -3.00 -9.71
C PHE A 121 -15.88 -4.38 -10.11
N ASP A 122 -16.08 -4.63 -11.39
CA ASP A 122 -16.61 -5.88 -11.95
C ASP A 122 -15.64 -7.07 -11.73
N GLY A 123 -14.34 -6.79 -11.69
CA GLY A 123 -13.28 -7.76 -11.40
C GLY A 123 -13.29 -8.28 -9.96
N ILE A 124 -13.67 -7.45 -8.99
CA ILE A 124 -13.67 -7.79 -7.56
C ILE A 124 -14.81 -8.77 -7.23
N LYS A 125 -14.50 -9.89 -6.58
CA LYS A 125 -15.48 -10.96 -6.29
C LYS A 125 -15.97 -11.03 -4.84
N ASP A 126 -15.34 -10.26 -3.94
CA ASP A 126 -15.71 -10.18 -2.53
C ASP A 126 -15.96 -8.72 -2.13
N ILE A 127 -17.07 -8.45 -1.44
CA ILE A 127 -17.50 -7.10 -1.06
C ILE A 127 -16.51 -6.44 -0.08
N ARG A 128 -15.85 -7.23 0.78
CA ARG A 128 -14.83 -6.69 1.68
C ARG A 128 -13.54 -6.40 0.95
N HIS A 129 -13.21 -7.13 -0.11
CA HIS A 129 -12.08 -6.78 -0.99
C HIS A 129 -12.31 -5.43 -1.68
N LEU A 130 -13.54 -5.10 -2.08
CA LEU A 130 -13.88 -3.77 -2.61
C LEU A 130 -13.56 -2.67 -1.59
N HIS A 131 -13.96 -2.86 -0.33
CA HIS A 131 -13.69 -1.90 0.73
C HIS A 131 -12.18 -1.76 0.99
N VAL A 132 -11.44 -2.88 1.06
CA VAL A 132 -9.98 -2.87 1.19
C VAL A 132 -9.33 -2.11 0.03
N TYR A 133 -9.71 -2.41 -1.21
CA TYR A 133 -9.19 -1.75 -2.40
C TYR A 133 -9.40 -0.24 -2.33
N LEU A 134 -10.63 0.21 -2.06
CA LEU A 134 -10.95 1.64 -1.96
C LEU A 134 -10.21 2.35 -0.82
N ALA A 135 -10.06 1.69 0.33
CA ALA A 135 -9.33 2.23 1.48
C ALA A 135 -7.85 2.48 1.18
N VAL A 136 -7.24 1.65 0.32
CA VAL A 136 -5.86 1.82 -0.16
C VAL A 136 -5.81 2.82 -1.33
N PHE A 137 -6.66 2.63 -2.33
CA PHE A 137 -6.64 3.37 -3.60
C PHE A 137 -6.90 4.87 -3.41
N LYS A 138 -7.65 5.28 -2.38
CA LYS A 138 -7.84 6.72 -2.06
C LYS A 138 -6.52 7.47 -1.83
N TRP A 139 -5.43 6.76 -1.53
CA TRP A 139 -4.09 7.33 -1.34
C TRP A 139 -3.25 7.32 -2.61
N ALA A 140 -3.67 6.66 -3.70
CA ALA A 140 -2.85 6.50 -4.91
C ALA A 140 -2.37 7.83 -5.50
N ASN A 141 -3.18 8.89 -5.37
CA ASN A 141 -2.87 10.23 -5.87
C ASN A 141 -2.32 11.19 -4.79
N SER A 142 -2.06 10.73 -3.55
CA SER A 142 -1.57 11.58 -2.47
C SER A 142 -0.09 11.33 -2.18
N GLY A 143 0.73 12.38 -2.19
CA GLY A 143 2.13 12.33 -1.73
C GLY A 143 2.95 11.17 -2.29
N ASP A 144 3.14 10.13 -1.47
CA ASP A 144 3.90 8.91 -1.77
C ASP A 144 3.04 7.74 -2.27
N GLY A 145 1.72 7.88 -2.41
CA GLY A 145 0.82 6.82 -2.81
C GLY A 145 0.55 5.78 -1.71
N ILE A 146 1.10 5.93 -0.50
CA ILE A 146 1.15 4.86 0.51
C ILE A 146 0.03 4.99 1.53
N PHE A 147 -0.70 3.89 1.73
CA PHE A 147 -1.58 3.73 2.87
C PHE A 147 -0.90 2.99 4.03
N GLY A 148 -0.58 3.70 5.11
CA GLY A 148 -0.14 3.08 6.37
C GLY A 148 -1.32 2.62 7.23
N CYS A 149 -1.39 1.33 7.56
CA CYS A 149 -2.51 0.79 8.36
C CYS A 149 -2.13 -0.35 9.32
N SER A 150 -2.53 -0.21 10.59
CA SER A 150 -2.40 -1.23 11.63
C SER A 150 -3.52 -2.27 11.55
N LYS A 151 -3.35 -3.42 12.23
CA LYS A 151 -4.41 -4.45 12.33
C LYS A 151 -5.70 -3.91 12.95
N SER A 152 -5.56 -3.14 14.03
CA SER A 152 -6.69 -2.50 14.72
C SER A 152 -7.42 -1.47 13.83
N ARG A 153 -6.68 -0.70 13.04
CA ARG A 153 -7.29 0.25 12.10
C ARG A 153 -8.05 -0.46 10.99
N TRP A 154 -7.51 -1.57 10.47
CA TRP A 154 -8.23 -2.40 9.49
C TRP A 154 -9.55 -2.95 10.05
N ALA A 155 -9.57 -3.39 11.31
CA ALA A 155 -10.79 -3.80 12.00
C ALA A 155 -11.85 -2.69 12.06
N ASN A 156 -11.43 -1.46 12.35
CA ASN A 156 -12.33 -0.30 12.38
C ASN A 156 -12.87 0.05 10.99
N ILE A 157 -12.02 0.05 9.96
CA ILE A 157 -12.41 0.31 8.57
C ILE A 157 -13.47 -0.71 8.12
N LEU A 158 -13.18 -2.00 8.30
CA LEU A 158 -14.04 -3.11 7.86
C LEU A 158 -15.19 -3.43 8.83
N LYS A 159 -15.25 -2.75 9.99
CA LYS A 159 -16.22 -2.96 11.09
C LYS A 159 -16.34 -4.44 11.49
N CYS A 160 -15.21 -5.11 11.70
CA CYS A 160 -15.14 -6.51 12.10
C CYS A 160 -14.01 -6.77 13.10
N SER A 161 -13.82 -8.01 13.54
CA SER A 161 -12.68 -8.37 14.40
C SER A 161 -11.34 -8.17 13.69
N GLU A 162 -10.26 -7.93 14.44
CA GLU A 162 -8.89 -7.81 13.87
C GLU A 162 -8.47 -9.05 13.10
N SER A 163 -8.80 -10.24 13.59
CA SER A 163 -8.49 -11.50 12.92
C SER A 163 -9.18 -11.59 11.55
N THR A 164 -10.48 -11.28 11.51
CA THR A 164 -11.25 -11.25 10.27
C THR A 164 -10.73 -10.20 9.30
N ALA A 165 -10.46 -8.99 9.79
CA ALA A 165 -9.96 -7.90 8.97
C ALA A 165 -8.62 -8.24 8.34
N PHE A 166 -7.71 -8.82 9.12
CA PHE A 166 -6.39 -9.20 8.64
C PHE A 166 -6.45 -10.35 7.63
N LYS A 167 -7.35 -11.32 7.82
CA LYS A 167 -7.61 -12.40 6.86
C LYS A 167 -8.03 -11.81 5.50
N VAL A 168 -9.05 -10.97 5.49
CA VAL A 168 -9.58 -10.31 4.28
C VAL A 168 -8.50 -9.47 3.57
N VAL A 169 -7.69 -8.72 4.33
CA VAL A 169 -6.61 -7.93 3.75
C VAL A 169 -5.55 -8.81 3.10
N ASN A 170 -5.18 -9.94 3.73
CA ASN A 170 -4.22 -10.86 3.11
C ASN A 170 -4.82 -11.57 1.89
N GLU A 171 -6.09 -11.96 1.92
CA GLU A 171 -6.79 -12.51 0.75
C GLU A 171 -6.77 -11.51 -0.42
N ALA A 172 -7.03 -10.22 -0.16
CA ALA A 172 -6.92 -9.16 -1.17
C ALA A 172 -5.49 -8.98 -1.72
N VAL A 173 -4.46 -9.21 -0.88
CA VAL A 173 -3.05 -9.22 -1.32
C VAL A 173 -2.74 -10.44 -2.19
N GLU A 174 -3.22 -11.62 -1.79
CA GLU A 174 -3.00 -12.89 -2.48
C GLU A 174 -3.60 -12.90 -3.89
N VAL A 175 -4.78 -12.29 -4.07
CA VAL A 175 -5.40 -12.14 -5.40
C VAL A 175 -4.84 -10.96 -6.21
N GLY A 176 -3.86 -10.23 -5.68
CA GLY A 176 -3.19 -9.13 -6.38
C GLY A 176 -4.00 -7.84 -6.50
N LEU A 177 -5.05 -7.64 -5.68
CA LEU A 177 -5.82 -6.39 -5.68
C LEU A 177 -5.07 -5.24 -5.02
N ILE A 178 -4.26 -5.56 -4.00
CA ILE A 178 -3.40 -4.60 -3.30
C ILE A 178 -2.05 -5.26 -3.02
N HIS A 179 -1.02 -4.43 -2.83
CA HIS A 179 0.32 -4.86 -2.46
C HIS A 179 0.61 -4.43 -1.03
N LYS A 180 1.39 -5.25 -0.32
CA LYS A 180 1.71 -5.05 1.09
C LYS A 180 3.22 -5.02 1.30
N ASN A 181 3.69 -3.94 1.88
CA ASN A 181 5.03 -3.82 2.44
C ASN A 181 4.91 -3.92 3.98
N ILE A 182 5.39 -5.03 4.53
CA ILE A 182 5.38 -5.35 5.96
C ILE A 182 6.35 -4.45 6.70
N GLY A 183 5.96 -3.77 7.78
CA GLY A 183 6.88 -2.89 8.51
C GLY A 183 8.05 -3.64 9.16
N ASP A 184 9.22 -3.01 9.24
CA ASP A 184 10.37 -3.52 9.99
C ASP A 184 10.19 -3.32 11.50
N TYR A 185 10.89 -4.13 12.30
CA TYR A 185 10.97 -3.94 13.75
C TYR A 185 11.90 -2.77 14.05
N ASN A 186 11.45 -1.86 14.91
CA ASN A 186 12.27 -0.76 15.41
C ASN A 186 13.17 -1.23 16.56
N ASP A 187 14.07 -0.34 17.02
CA ASP A 187 15.02 -0.63 18.10
C ASP A 187 14.35 -1.03 19.45
N THR A 188 13.03 -0.80 19.59
CA THR A 188 12.23 -1.23 20.76
C THR A 188 11.56 -2.60 20.59
N GLY A 189 11.82 -3.29 19.47
CA GLY A 189 11.19 -4.56 19.13
C GLY A 189 9.72 -4.44 18.68
N LYS A 190 9.21 -3.22 18.47
CA LYS A 190 7.87 -2.99 17.92
C LYS A 190 7.93 -2.93 16.40
N GLN A 191 7.02 -3.63 15.74
CA GLN A 191 6.89 -3.57 14.29
C GLN A 191 6.31 -2.23 13.86
N ASN A 192 6.95 -1.58 12.88
CA ASN A 192 6.40 -0.42 12.21
C ASN A 192 5.11 -0.80 11.47
N THR A 193 4.25 0.19 11.23
CA THR A 193 2.98 -0.02 10.53
C THR A 193 3.21 -0.56 9.13
N ASN A 194 2.42 -1.56 8.73
CA ASN A 194 2.44 -2.06 7.36
C ASN A 194 1.95 -0.97 6.39
N GLN A 195 2.56 -0.95 5.22
CA GLN A 195 2.27 -0.04 4.13
C GLN A 195 1.56 -0.81 3.01
N TYR A 196 0.58 -0.18 2.38
CA TYR A 196 -0.22 -0.76 1.30
C TYR A 196 -0.31 0.21 0.12
N ARG A 197 -0.34 -0.34 -1.09
CA ARG A 197 -0.55 0.38 -2.36
C ARG A 197 -1.38 -0.49 -3.31
N THR A 198 -2.01 0.10 -4.31
CA THR A 198 -2.66 -0.64 -5.42
C THR A 198 -1.68 -1.00 -6.54
N THR A 199 -0.49 -0.40 -6.53
CA THR A 199 0.62 -0.76 -7.41
C THR A 199 1.68 -1.56 -6.65
N PRO A 200 2.44 -2.43 -7.33
CA PRO A 200 3.55 -3.15 -6.71
C PRO A 200 4.57 -2.19 -6.09
N PHE A 201 5.20 -2.62 -4.99
CA PHE A 201 6.37 -1.95 -4.45
C PHE A 201 7.61 -2.41 -5.19
N GLU A 202 8.51 -1.48 -5.51
CA GLU A 202 9.80 -1.79 -6.08
C GLU A 202 10.72 -2.45 -5.04
N ASP A 203 11.69 -3.23 -5.52
CA ASP A 203 12.58 -4.01 -4.66
C ASP A 203 13.41 -3.14 -3.72
N ASP A 204 13.65 -1.87 -4.05
CA ASP A 204 14.35 -0.88 -3.22
C ASP A 204 13.43 -0.11 -2.25
N GLU A 205 12.12 -0.12 -2.48
CA GLU A 205 11.12 0.50 -1.60
C GLU A 205 10.67 -0.40 -0.43
N ILE A 206 10.73 -1.72 -0.62
CA ILE A 206 10.23 -2.65 0.40
C ILE A 206 11.10 -2.70 1.67
N THR A 207 10.52 -3.09 2.79
CA THR A 207 11.28 -3.30 4.02
C THR A 207 12.17 -4.54 3.93
N HIS A 208 13.11 -4.65 4.86
CA HIS A 208 13.94 -5.86 4.95
C HIS A 208 13.09 -7.11 5.22
N HIS A 209 12.06 -6.99 6.07
CA HIS A 209 11.17 -8.11 6.33
C HIS A 209 10.33 -8.53 5.12
N SER A 210 9.80 -7.58 4.34
CA SER A 210 9.09 -7.85 3.09
C SER A 210 9.98 -8.49 2.03
N PHE A 211 11.22 -7.98 1.90
CA PHE A 211 12.20 -8.52 0.97
C PHE A 211 12.49 -9.99 1.30
N ARG A 212 12.78 -10.28 2.58
CA ARG A 212 12.97 -11.67 3.02
C ARG A 212 11.74 -12.53 2.78
N LYS A 213 10.51 -12.03 2.94
CA LYS A 213 9.32 -12.82 2.65
C LYS A 213 9.14 -13.07 1.14
N LYS A 214 9.40 -12.06 0.30
CA LYS A 214 9.26 -12.15 -1.17
C LYS A 214 10.30 -13.09 -1.79
N HIS A 215 11.54 -13.06 -1.29
CA HIS A 215 12.64 -13.85 -1.84
C HIS A 215 12.98 -15.09 -1.01
N GLY A 216 12.49 -15.22 0.23
CA GLY A 216 12.89 -16.26 1.20
C GLY A 216 12.16 -17.59 1.13
N GLU A 217 11.55 -17.93 0.01
CA GLU A 217 11.22 -19.33 -0.34
C GLU A 217 11.98 -19.83 -1.58
N LYS A 218 12.75 -18.95 -2.24
CA LYS A 218 13.74 -19.36 -3.25
C LYS A 218 15.11 -19.16 -2.64
N GLU A 219 15.93 -20.19 -2.65
CA GLU A 219 17.36 -20.04 -2.38
C GLU A 219 17.87 -18.95 -3.33
N ILE A 220 18.23 -17.77 -2.81
CA ILE A 220 18.77 -16.70 -3.66
C ILE A 220 20.08 -17.27 -4.18
N GLU A 221 20.15 -17.53 -5.48
CA GLU A 221 21.38 -17.98 -6.11
C GLU A 221 22.41 -16.86 -5.91
N GLU A 222 23.45 -17.16 -5.14
CA GLU A 222 24.43 -16.19 -4.71
C GLU A 222 25.41 -15.98 -5.86
N VAL A 223 25.01 -15.14 -6.81
CA VAL A 223 25.79 -14.75 -7.97
C VAL A 223 25.94 -13.25 -8.01
N THR A 224 27.13 -12.80 -8.41
CA THR A 224 27.42 -11.40 -8.66
C THR A 224 28.04 -11.25 -10.04
N ASN A 225 27.63 -10.20 -10.74
CA ASN A 225 28.22 -9.76 -12.00
C ASN A 225 29.24 -8.64 -11.78
N LEU A 226 29.58 -8.35 -10.53
CA LEU A 226 30.41 -7.21 -10.17
C LEU A 226 31.88 -7.61 -10.31
N GLU A 227 32.56 -7.00 -11.29
CA GLU A 227 33.90 -7.44 -11.76
C GLU A 227 34.99 -7.47 -10.67
N HIS A 228 34.82 -6.71 -9.59
CA HIS A 228 35.84 -6.51 -8.56
C HIS A 228 35.50 -7.11 -7.20
N PHE A 229 34.39 -7.84 -7.11
CA PHE A 229 33.97 -8.46 -5.85
C PHE A 229 33.50 -9.89 -6.09
N THR A 230 33.97 -10.77 -5.22
CA THR A 230 33.46 -12.13 -5.10
C THR A 230 32.16 -12.16 -4.30
N VAL A 231 31.44 -13.27 -4.41
CA VAL A 231 30.22 -13.51 -3.63
C VAL A 231 30.53 -13.48 -2.13
N GLU A 232 31.65 -14.10 -1.72
CA GLU A 232 32.11 -14.14 -0.33
C GLU A 232 32.40 -12.73 0.22
N GLU A 233 33.08 -11.87 -0.56
CA GLU A 233 33.34 -10.50 -0.17
C GLU A 233 32.04 -9.69 -0.01
N LEU A 234 31.09 -9.85 -0.93
CA LEU A 234 29.79 -9.18 -0.82
C LEU A 234 28.96 -9.69 0.37
N LYS A 235 29.06 -10.98 0.73
CA LYS A 235 28.45 -11.53 1.96
C LYS A 235 29.04 -10.91 3.21
N GLU A 236 30.36 -10.79 3.27
CA GLU A 236 31.02 -10.13 4.39
C GLU A 236 30.62 -8.65 4.49
N THR A 237 30.53 -7.97 3.36
CA THR A 237 30.05 -6.59 3.28
C THR A 237 28.61 -6.48 3.78
N GLU A 238 27.70 -7.34 3.33
CA GLU A 238 26.33 -7.40 3.85
C GLU A 238 26.31 -7.63 5.37
N LYS A 239 27.13 -8.58 5.87
CA LYS A 239 27.23 -8.87 7.30
C LYS A 239 27.72 -7.65 8.07
N ARG A 240 28.81 -7.01 7.64
CA ARG A 240 29.37 -5.81 8.30
C ARG A 240 28.39 -4.63 8.28
N PHE A 241 27.66 -4.41 7.20
CA PHE A 241 26.62 -3.36 7.18
C PHE A 241 25.44 -3.63 8.11
N ASN A 242 25.13 -4.91 8.37
CA ASN A 242 24.08 -5.32 9.30
C ASN A 242 24.57 -5.44 10.76
N THR A 243 25.87 -5.49 11.01
CA THR A 243 26.45 -5.54 12.36
C THR A 243 26.66 -4.13 12.92
N PHE A 244 26.06 -3.86 14.07
CA PHE A 244 26.16 -2.56 14.76
C PHE A 244 27.17 -2.59 15.91
N LYS A 245 27.21 -3.72 16.64
CA LYS A 245 28.06 -3.97 17.79
C LYS A 245 28.77 -5.30 17.62
N ASP A 246 30.01 -5.40 18.08
CA ASP A 246 30.74 -6.66 18.14
C ASP A 246 30.33 -7.48 19.38
N GLU A 247 30.95 -8.65 19.57
CA GLU A 247 30.70 -9.55 20.71
C GLU A 247 31.03 -8.91 22.07
N ASN A 248 31.83 -7.83 22.08
CA ASN A 248 32.23 -7.08 23.27
C ASN A 248 31.38 -5.81 23.49
N GLY A 249 30.45 -5.50 22.59
CA GLY A 249 29.60 -4.31 22.66
C GLY A 249 30.22 -3.04 22.07
N GLU A 250 31.35 -3.15 21.37
CA GLU A 250 32.03 -2.05 20.69
C GLU A 250 31.38 -1.75 19.34
N ASP A 251 31.37 -0.48 18.92
CA ASP A 251 30.77 -0.08 17.65
C ASP A 251 31.56 -0.63 16.46
N VAL A 252 30.87 -1.39 15.59
CA VAL A 252 31.45 -1.92 14.35
C VAL A 252 31.13 -0.97 13.21
N PHE A 253 32.18 -0.43 12.58
CA PHE A 253 32.06 0.41 11.40
C PHE A 253 32.39 -0.38 10.14
N PRO A 254 31.62 -0.19 9.04
CA PRO A 254 32.01 -0.71 7.73
C PRO A 254 33.38 -0.18 7.32
N ASN A 255 34.15 -0.99 6.60
CA ASN A 255 35.46 -0.60 6.10
C ASN A 255 35.35 0.06 4.72
N GLU A 256 36.46 0.62 4.22
CA GLU A 256 36.51 1.28 2.91
C GLU A 256 36.02 0.38 1.76
N GLN A 257 36.42 -0.90 1.77
CA GLN A 257 36.01 -1.90 0.77
C GLN A 257 34.49 -2.10 0.72
N ASP A 258 33.83 -2.09 1.88
CA ASP A 258 32.37 -2.18 1.98
C ASP A 258 31.68 -0.98 1.30
N TYR A 259 32.24 0.22 1.45
CA TYR A 259 31.74 1.42 0.76
C TYR A 259 32.00 1.37 -0.75
N ILE A 260 33.16 0.85 -1.18
CA ILE A 260 33.46 0.64 -2.61
C ILE A 260 32.42 -0.30 -3.23
N ALA A 261 32.13 -1.43 -2.57
CA ALA A 261 31.12 -2.40 -3.03
C ALA A 261 29.76 -1.73 -3.28
N VAL A 262 29.30 -0.90 -2.33
CA VAL A 262 28.01 -0.18 -2.44
C VAL A 262 28.02 0.82 -3.59
N LEU A 263 29.12 1.56 -3.78
CA LEU A 263 29.24 2.53 -4.86
C LEU A 263 29.28 1.84 -6.24
N ASP A 264 29.99 0.72 -6.35
CA ASP A 264 30.02 -0.08 -7.58
C ASP A 264 28.66 -0.72 -7.87
N LEU A 265 27.96 -1.25 -6.87
CA LEU A 265 26.59 -1.76 -6.99
C LEU A 265 25.62 -0.66 -7.45
N ARG A 266 25.77 0.58 -6.95
CA ARG A 266 24.98 1.72 -7.45
C ARG A 266 25.26 2.03 -8.91
N LYS A 267 26.53 1.97 -9.32
CA LYS A 267 26.95 2.19 -10.71
C LYS A 267 26.40 1.10 -11.63
N GLN A 268 26.47 -0.16 -11.21
CA GLN A 268 25.94 -1.31 -11.95
C GLN A 268 24.41 -1.26 -12.08
N LYS A 269 23.69 -0.93 -10.99
CA LYS A 269 22.23 -0.72 -10.99
C LYS A 269 21.79 0.23 -12.09
N ARG A 270 22.56 1.30 -12.33
CA ARG A 270 22.26 2.30 -13.38
C ARG A 270 22.57 1.84 -14.80
N LYS A 271 23.50 0.90 -14.98
CA LYS A 271 24.00 0.48 -16.30
C LYS A 271 23.34 -0.78 -16.83
N VAL A 272 23.27 -1.82 -16.01
CA VAL A 272 22.93 -3.19 -16.46
C VAL A 272 21.94 -3.90 -15.54
N GLY A 273 21.59 -3.31 -14.39
CA GLY A 273 20.73 -3.94 -13.39
C GLY A 273 21.53 -4.78 -12.37
N LEU A 274 20.83 -5.28 -11.34
CA LEU A 274 21.41 -6.04 -10.24
C LEU A 274 20.75 -7.42 -10.09
N THR A 275 21.53 -8.41 -9.66
CA THR A 275 20.99 -9.69 -9.16
C THR A 275 20.25 -9.48 -7.83
N ASP A 276 19.42 -10.44 -7.43
CA ASP A 276 18.69 -10.33 -6.16
C ASP A 276 19.64 -10.33 -4.94
N PHE A 277 20.75 -11.07 -5.02
CA PHE A 277 21.83 -11.03 -4.03
C PHE A 277 22.46 -9.63 -3.95
N GLU A 278 22.83 -9.05 -5.09
CA GLU A 278 23.41 -7.71 -5.17
C GLU A 278 22.47 -6.61 -4.66
N LYS A 279 21.17 -6.70 -4.95
CA LYS A 279 20.14 -5.79 -4.38
C LYS A 279 20.12 -5.88 -2.86
N ARG A 280 20.25 -7.09 -2.30
CA ARG A 280 20.26 -7.33 -0.85
C ARG A 280 21.47 -6.65 -0.19
N VAL A 281 22.66 -6.82 -0.77
CA VAL A 281 23.90 -6.20 -0.30
C VAL A 281 23.82 -4.68 -0.41
N LEU A 282 23.38 -4.16 -1.57
CA LEU A 282 23.21 -2.72 -1.79
C LEU A 282 22.28 -2.12 -0.73
N ARG A 283 21.12 -2.74 -0.49
CA ARG A 283 20.17 -2.27 0.53
C ARG A 283 20.79 -2.22 1.92
N ALA A 284 21.51 -3.25 2.35
CA ALA A 284 22.18 -3.27 3.65
C ALA A 284 23.14 -2.06 3.78
N GLY A 285 23.93 -1.81 2.73
CA GLY A 285 24.82 -0.66 2.64
C GLY A 285 24.11 0.68 2.69
N GLU A 286 23.06 0.89 1.89
CA GLU A 286 22.33 2.16 1.84
C GLU A 286 21.63 2.48 3.17
N ASN A 287 21.05 1.47 3.80
CA ASN A 287 20.43 1.62 5.12
C ASN A 287 21.45 2.03 6.18
N ARG A 288 22.61 1.36 6.21
CA ARG A 288 23.67 1.67 7.18
C ARG A 288 24.27 3.05 6.92
N ILE A 289 24.55 3.41 5.67
CA ILE A 289 25.04 4.76 5.29
C ILE A 289 24.05 5.83 5.75
N ASN A 290 22.76 5.68 5.45
CA ASN A 290 21.74 6.65 5.83
C ASN A 290 21.62 6.81 7.35
N LYS A 291 21.79 5.73 8.12
CA LYS A 291 21.80 5.77 9.59
C LYS A 291 23.05 6.48 10.13
N LEU A 292 24.23 6.16 9.60
CA LEU A 292 25.49 6.82 9.98
C LEU A 292 25.49 8.31 9.62
N LYS A 293 24.89 8.70 8.49
CA LYS A 293 24.73 10.12 8.11
C LYS A 293 23.87 10.92 9.08
N LYS A 294 23.01 10.29 9.88
CA LYS A 294 22.20 10.97 10.90
C LYS A 294 22.90 11.10 12.25
N GLN A 295 24.06 10.48 12.44
CA GLN A 295 24.83 10.61 13.68
C GLN A 295 25.42 12.02 13.84
N LYS A 296 25.70 12.39 15.09
CA LYS A 296 26.40 13.65 15.39
C LYS A 296 27.80 13.62 14.75
N PRO A 297 28.25 14.73 14.14
CA PRO A 297 29.61 14.83 13.65
C PRO A 297 30.61 14.66 14.81
N LEU A 298 31.75 14.07 14.48
CA LEU A 298 32.94 14.04 15.32
C LEU A 298 33.77 15.29 15.03
N VAL A 299 34.54 15.74 16.02
CA VAL A 299 35.49 16.84 15.86
C VAL A 299 36.88 16.26 15.71
N ASP A 300 37.54 16.58 14.61
CA ASP A 300 38.94 16.23 14.41
C ASP A 300 39.80 17.00 15.41
N LYS A 301 40.65 16.29 16.17
CA LYS A 301 41.41 16.90 17.28
C LYS A 301 42.56 17.78 16.81
N GLU A 302 43.00 17.63 15.55
CA GLU A 302 44.14 18.36 15.00
C GLU A 302 43.68 19.56 14.16
N THR A 303 42.60 19.39 13.40
CA THR A 303 42.08 20.42 12.49
C THR A 303 40.87 21.17 13.06
N TYR A 304 40.27 20.67 14.14
CA TYR A 304 39.01 21.18 14.73
C TYR A 304 37.81 21.16 13.77
N GLU A 305 37.91 20.44 12.66
CA GLU A 305 36.82 20.31 11.69
C GLU A 305 35.80 19.26 12.14
N GLU A 306 34.52 19.58 11.96
CA GLU A 306 33.42 18.63 12.15
C GLU A 306 33.30 17.71 10.94
N TYR A 307 33.40 16.39 11.17
CA TYR A 307 33.23 15.40 10.12
C TYR A 307 32.39 14.22 10.59
N LYS A 308 31.77 13.53 9.64
CA LYS A 308 31.17 12.21 9.89
C LYS A 308 32.06 11.15 9.29
N VAL A 309 32.35 10.10 10.05
CA VAL A 309 33.18 8.97 9.62
C VAL A 309 32.69 8.43 8.28
N VAL A 310 31.37 8.29 8.12
CA VAL A 310 30.74 7.81 6.88
C VAL A 310 31.05 8.68 5.66
N ASP A 311 31.10 10.00 5.82
CA ASP A 311 31.34 10.91 4.70
C ASP A 311 32.81 10.81 4.25
N ARG A 312 33.76 10.75 5.21
CA ARG A 312 35.18 10.53 4.91
C ARG A 312 35.44 9.18 4.24
N CYS A 313 34.83 8.10 4.72
CA CYS A 313 34.97 6.78 4.11
C CYS A 313 34.35 6.71 2.71
N ILE A 314 33.24 7.42 2.46
CA ILE A 314 32.65 7.51 1.12
C ILE A 314 33.57 8.28 0.16
N GLU A 315 34.17 9.39 0.59
CA GLU A 315 35.11 10.14 -0.24
C GLU A 315 36.37 9.33 -0.56
N LEU A 316 36.93 8.61 0.43
CA LEU A 316 38.06 7.70 0.19
C LEU A 316 37.68 6.59 -0.79
N ALA A 317 36.51 5.96 -0.61
CA ALA A 317 36.04 4.93 -1.53
C ALA A 317 35.84 5.46 -2.97
N LYS A 318 35.36 6.71 -3.13
CA LYS A 318 35.27 7.34 -4.47
C LYS A 318 36.65 7.54 -5.09
N LEU A 319 37.61 8.07 -4.34
CA LEU A 319 38.98 8.26 -4.81
C LEU A 319 39.63 6.92 -5.19
N ALA A 320 39.40 5.87 -4.39
CA ALA A 320 39.88 4.53 -4.70
C ALA A 320 39.28 3.99 -6.01
N ILE A 321 37.98 4.18 -6.24
CA ILE A 321 37.31 3.82 -7.50
C ILE A 321 37.87 4.64 -8.68
N GLU A 322 38.04 5.95 -8.52
CA GLU A 322 38.58 6.82 -9.57
C GLU A 322 40.00 6.43 -9.95
N CYS A 323 40.86 6.17 -8.97
CA CYS A 323 42.21 5.64 -9.20
C CYS A 323 42.14 4.30 -9.94
N ARG A 324 41.35 3.34 -9.45
CA ARG A 324 41.20 2.01 -10.08
C ARG A 324 40.73 2.10 -11.52
N ASP A 325 39.68 2.87 -11.78
CA ASP A 325 39.08 3.00 -13.11
C ASP A 325 39.99 3.80 -14.06
N GLY A 326 40.75 4.78 -13.54
CA GLY A 326 41.73 5.56 -14.30
C GLY A 326 42.99 4.78 -14.71
N TYR A 327 43.38 3.75 -13.96
CA TYR A 327 44.48 2.83 -14.36
C TYR A 327 44.06 1.81 -15.41
N ASN A 328 42.75 1.54 -15.55
CA ASN A 328 42.19 0.57 -16.50
C ASN A 328 41.63 1.22 -17.79
N SER A 329 41.78 2.54 -17.94
CA SER A 329 41.42 3.35 -19.11
C SER A 329 42.65 3.63 -19.96
#